data_AF-A0A950SYE2-F1
#
_entry.id   AF-A0A950SYE2-F1
#
_cell.length_a   1.000
_cell.length_b   1.000
_cell.length_c   1.000
_cell.angle_alpha   90.00
_cell.angle_beta   90.00
_cell.angle_gamma   90.00
#
_symmetry.space_group_name_H-M   'P 1'
#
loop_
_entity.id
_entity.type
_entity.pdbx_description
1 polymer ?
#
loop_
_entity_poly.entity_id
_entity_poly.type
_entity_poly.pdbx_seq_one_letter_code
_entity_poly.pdbx_strand_id
1 'polypeptide(L)'
;MLETLPLVLFIVMTEVSIGSVSVLVFLDWRNEVKRGFLVSYALIYLGLTGLTYLFQQNFSTPELLNTYTQLDKAWTGYQALPLLLFFLLMIPYSLFLLLDRNAGIDGKEKAAKEQAMGETKGTRLSVLRVLRLASGGATVVAGLV
;
A
#
# COMPACT_ATOMS: atom_id res chain seq x y z
N MET A 1 -22.04 2.33 -24.25
CA MET A 1 -21.94 2.97 -22.92
C MET A 1 -21.80 1.98 -21.76
N LEU A 2 -22.34 0.74 -21.85
CA LEU A 2 -22.14 -0.28 -20.81
C LEU A 2 -20.72 -0.85 -20.72
N GLU A 3 -19.97 -0.92 -21.83
CA GLU A 3 -18.58 -1.45 -21.83
C GLU A 3 -17.52 -0.47 -21.33
N THR A 4 -17.78 0.84 -21.38
CA THR A 4 -16.85 1.87 -20.91
C THR A 4 -16.87 2.05 -19.40
N LEU A 5 -17.94 1.62 -18.72
CA LEU A 5 -18.11 1.77 -17.28
C LEU A 5 -17.15 0.89 -16.47
N PRO A 6 -16.95 -0.41 -16.81
CA PRO A 6 -15.90 -1.22 -16.22
C PRO A 6 -14.51 -0.61 -16.36
N LEU A 7 -14.21 -0.04 -17.54
CA LEU A 7 -12.90 0.54 -17.81
C LEU A 7 -12.61 1.78 -16.94
N VAL A 8 -13.56 2.71 -16.85
CA VAL A 8 -13.40 3.90 -15.99
C VAL A 8 -13.33 3.50 -14.51
N LEU A 9 -14.14 2.52 -14.09
CA LEU A 9 -14.13 2.02 -12.72
C LEU A 9 -12.79 1.38 -12.37
N PHE A 10 -12.21 0.56 -13.26
CA PHE A 10 -10.90 -0.05 -13.08
C PHE A 10 -9.81 1.02 -12.90
N ILE A 11 -9.79 2.03 -13.78
CA ILE A 11 -8.82 3.12 -13.71
C ILE A 11 -8.92 3.85 -12.37
N VAL A 12 -10.13 4.28 -12.00
CA VAL A 12 -10.37 5.01 -10.75
C VAL A 12 -10.00 4.15 -9.54
N MET A 13 -10.39 2.87 -9.53
CA MET A 13 -10.04 1.96 -8.43
C MET A 13 -8.52 1.77 -8.31
N THR A 14 -7.81 1.68 -9.44
CA THR A 14 -6.35 1.54 -9.46
C THR A 14 -5.66 2.78 -8.89
N GLU A 15 -6.02 3.96 -9.38
CA GLU A 15 -5.46 5.23 -8.89
C GLU A 15 -5.76 5.46 -7.40
N VAL A 16 -7.00 5.19 -6.98
CA VAL A 16 -7.39 5.32 -5.57
C VAL A 16 -6.64 4.31 -4.70
N SER A 17 -6.46 3.07 -5.15
CA SER A 17 -5.72 2.05 -4.40
C SER A 17 -4.25 2.47 -4.22
N ILE A 18 -3.58 2.86 -5.31
CA ILE A 18 -2.17 3.26 -5.29
C ILE A 18 -1.98 4.54 -4.47
N GLY A 19 -2.81 5.56 -4.70
CA GLY A 19 -2.74 6.84 -4.00
C GLY A 19 -2.98 6.70 -2.50
N SER A 20 -3.99 5.92 -2.10
CA SER A 20 -4.34 5.74 -0.69
C SER A 20 -3.26 4.97 0.10
N VAL A 21 -2.70 3.91 -0.48
CA VAL A 21 -1.56 3.18 0.11
C VAL A 21 -0.33 4.07 0.18
N SER A 22 -0.06 4.88 -0.84
CA SER A 22 1.07 5.81 -0.83
C SER A 22 0.98 6.79 0.33
N VAL A 23 -0.20 7.40 0.52
CA VAL A 23 -0.45 8.28 1.66
C VAL A 23 -0.27 7.53 2.99
N LEU A 24 -0.77 6.29 3.10
CA LEU A 24 -0.59 5.47 4.29
C LEU A 24 0.89 5.21 4.61
N VAL A 25 1.70 4.88 3.60
CA VAL A 25 3.16 4.66 3.75
C VAL A 25 3.85 5.95 4.18
N PHE A 26 3.47 7.11 3.64
CA PHE A 26 4.03 8.40 4.08
C PHE A 26 3.65 8.74 5.52
N LEU A 27 2.40 8.50 5.92
CA LEU A 27 1.93 8.70 7.29
C LEU A 27 2.64 7.76 8.29
N ASP A 28 2.86 6.52 7.89
CA ASP A 28 3.65 5.55 8.65
C ASP A 28 5.12 6.01 8.78
N TRP A 29 5.73 6.47 7.68
CA TRP A 29 7.11 6.96 7.68
C TRP A 29 7.31 8.13 8.65
N ARG A 30 6.37 9.08 8.69
CA ARG A 30 6.44 10.24 9.60
C ARG A 30 6.04 9.92 11.05
N ASN A 31 5.49 8.74 11.31
CA ASN A 31 4.89 8.38 12.61
C ASN A 31 3.87 9.44 13.09
N GLU A 32 2.98 9.89 12.22
CA GLU A 32 1.97 10.92 12.53
C GLU A 32 0.63 10.34 12.99
N VAL A 33 0.45 9.02 12.93
CA VAL A 33 -0.84 8.37 13.25
C VAL A 33 -0.65 7.19 14.20
N LYS A 34 -1.70 6.81 14.92
CA LYS A 34 -1.71 5.67 15.84
C LYS A 34 -1.57 4.34 15.10
N ARG A 35 -1.01 3.32 15.76
CA ARG A 35 -0.87 1.97 15.17
C ARG A 35 -2.22 1.39 14.74
N GLY A 36 -3.26 1.55 15.55
CA GLY A 36 -4.59 1.03 15.25
C GLY A 36 -5.15 1.56 13.94
N PHE A 37 -4.93 2.84 13.64
CA PHE A 37 -5.30 3.44 12.35
C PHE A 37 -4.50 2.80 11.22
N LEU A 38 -3.16 2.75 11.35
CA LEU A 38 -2.30 2.20 10.30
C LEU A 38 -2.65 0.74 9.96
N VAL A 39 -2.92 -0.09 10.97
CA VAL A 39 -3.30 -1.51 10.80
C VAL A 39 -4.64 -1.62 10.07
N SER A 40 -5.66 -0.91 10.54
CA SER A 40 -7.00 -1.00 9.95
C SER A 40 -7.00 -0.57 8.49
N TYR A 41 -6.37 0.57 8.19
CA TYR A 41 -6.30 1.06 6.81
C TYR A 41 -5.39 0.21 5.92
N ALA A 42 -4.31 -0.36 6.45
CA ALA A 42 -3.51 -1.33 5.69
C ALA A 42 -4.36 -2.54 5.27
N LEU A 43 -5.17 -3.11 6.17
CA LEU A 43 -6.03 -4.24 5.84
C LEU A 43 -7.15 -3.86 4.85
N ILE A 44 -7.76 -2.68 5.02
CA ILE A 44 -8.79 -2.18 4.10
C ILE A 44 -8.20 -2.00 2.70
N TYR A 45 -7.05 -1.35 2.59
CA TYR A 45 -6.42 -1.11 1.28
C TYR A 45 -5.86 -2.39 0.66
N LEU A 46 -5.50 -3.39 1.46
CA LEU A 46 -5.08 -4.70 0.96
C LEU A 46 -6.27 -5.43 0.34
N GLY A 47 -7.44 -5.38 1.00
CA GLY A 47 -8.69 -5.87 0.45
C GLY A 47 -9.10 -5.10 -0.82
N LEU A 48 -9.05 -3.77 -0.78
CA LEU A 48 -9.37 -2.92 -1.95
C LEU A 48 -8.48 -3.24 -3.14
N THR A 49 -7.16 -3.31 -2.94
CA THR A 49 -6.19 -3.62 -3.99
C THR A 49 -6.42 -5.02 -4.56
N GLY A 50 -6.70 -6.01 -3.70
CA GLY A 50 -7.05 -7.36 -4.14
C GLY A 50 -8.32 -7.38 -4.98
N LEU A 51 -9.34 -6.62 -4.59
CA LEU A 51 -10.56 -6.45 -5.38
C LEU A 51 -10.28 -5.74 -6.71
N THR A 52 -9.45 -4.70 -6.73
CA THR A 52 -9.04 -4.00 -7.95
C THR A 52 -8.35 -4.96 -8.92
N TYR A 53 -7.44 -5.81 -8.43
CA TYR A 53 -6.78 -6.83 -9.24
C TYR A 53 -7.77 -7.88 -9.78
N LEU A 54 -8.65 -8.40 -8.93
CA LEU A 54 -9.69 -9.33 -9.37
C LEU A 54 -10.63 -8.69 -10.39
N PHE A 55 -10.99 -7.42 -10.21
CA PHE A 55 -11.81 -6.67 -11.14
C PHE A 55 -11.13 -6.55 -12.51
N GLN A 56 -9.83 -6.26 -12.54
CA GLN A 56 -9.05 -6.26 -13.77
C GLN A 56 -9.11 -7.60 -14.50
N GLN A 57 -8.89 -8.72 -13.78
CA GLN A 57 -8.87 -10.05 -14.38
C GLN A 57 -10.23 -10.49 -14.95
N ASN A 58 -11.34 -9.99 -14.40
CA ASN A 58 -12.68 -10.43 -14.80
C ASN A 58 -13.38 -9.47 -15.79
N PHE A 59 -13.11 -8.17 -15.70
CA PHE A 59 -13.90 -7.15 -16.40
C PHE A 59 -13.05 -6.15 -17.21
N SER A 60 -11.72 -6.15 -17.05
CA SER A 60 -10.83 -5.20 -17.73
C SER A 60 -9.51 -5.89 -18.08
N THR A 61 -9.60 -7.01 -18.79
CA THR A 61 -8.42 -7.79 -19.19
C THR A 61 -7.53 -6.98 -20.13
N PRO A 62 -6.21 -7.24 -20.17
CA PRO A 62 -5.30 -6.54 -21.09
C PRO A 62 -5.73 -6.66 -22.55
N GLU A 63 -6.31 -7.79 -22.95
CA GLU A 63 -6.85 -8.02 -24.30
C GLU A 63 -7.99 -7.05 -24.62
N LEU A 64 -8.95 -6.91 -23.69
CA LEU A 64 -10.06 -5.98 -23.84
C LEU A 64 -9.58 -4.52 -23.83
N LEU A 65 -8.66 -4.17 -22.92
CA LEU A 65 -8.09 -2.83 -22.81
C LEU A 65 -7.35 -2.41 -24.09
N ASN A 66 -6.70 -3.36 -24.77
CA ASN A 66 -5.99 -3.10 -26.03
C ASN A 66 -6.90 -2.84 -27.24
N THR A 67 -8.20 -3.15 -27.13
CA THR A 67 -9.19 -2.85 -28.18
C THR A 67 -9.54 -1.36 -28.23
N TYR A 68 -9.34 -0.61 -27.14
CA TYR A 68 -9.60 0.83 -27.09
C TYR A 68 -8.43 1.62 -27.69
N THR A 69 -8.70 2.36 -28.75
CA THR A 69 -7.68 3.11 -29.52
C THR A 69 -7.28 4.45 -28.88
N GLN A 70 -8.14 5.01 -28.03
CA GLN A 70 -7.90 6.29 -27.33
C GLN A 70 -7.18 6.12 -25.99
N LEU A 71 -7.00 4.88 -25.52
CA LEU A 71 -6.28 4.62 -24.29
C LEU A 71 -4.77 4.53 -24.55
N ASP A 72 -4.01 5.10 -23.62
CA ASP A 72 -2.58 4.90 -23.59
C ASP A 72 -2.27 3.45 -23.22
N LYS A 73 -1.90 2.67 -24.24
CA LYS A 73 -1.59 1.25 -24.12
C LYS A 73 -0.33 0.99 -23.30
N ALA A 74 0.59 1.96 -23.23
CA ALA A 74 1.77 1.85 -22.37
C ALA A 74 1.37 1.87 -20.89
N TRP A 75 0.26 2.51 -20.56
CA TRP A 75 -0.24 2.59 -19.19
C TRP A 75 -1.20 1.44 -18.85
N THR A 76 -2.22 1.18 -19.66
CA THR A 76 -3.26 0.20 -19.29
C THR A 76 -2.95 -1.24 -19.66
N GLY A 77 -2.21 -1.48 -20.75
CA GLY A 77 -1.85 -2.83 -21.19
C GLY A 77 -0.84 -3.50 -20.26
N TYR A 78 0.01 -2.71 -19.60
CA TYR A 78 1.07 -3.20 -18.74
C TYR A 78 0.73 -3.18 -17.26
N GLN A 79 -0.37 -2.55 -16.84
CA GLN A 79 -0.72 -2.35 -15.43
C GLN A 79 -1.04 -3.64 -14.65
N ALA A 80 -1.34 -4.75 -15.31
CA ALA A 80 -1.66 -6.02 -14.63
C ALA A 80 -0.51 -6.52 -13.74
N LEU A 81 0.72 -6.44 -14.23
CA LEU A 81 1.90 -6.93 -13.52
C LEU A 81 2.35 -5.99 -12.39
N PRO A 82 2.45 -4.66 -12.59
CA PRO A 82 2.63 -3.69 -11.52
C PRO A 82 1.56 -3.79 -10.43
N LEU A 83 0.28 -3.92 -10.79
CA LEU A 83 -0.81 -4.05 -9.80
C LEU A 83 -0.69 -5.34 -8.99
N LEU A 84 -0.32 -6.45 -9.63
CA LEU A 84 -0.04 -7.71 -8.93
C LEU A 84 1.15 -7.58 -7.99
N LEU A 85 2.26 -7.00 -8.44
CA LEU A 85 3.44 -6.77 -7.61
C LEU A 85 3.13 -5.83 -6.44
N PHE A 86 2.39 -4.77 -6.69
CA PHE A 86 1.90 -3.84 -5.69
C PHE A 86 1.08 -4.56 -4.62
N PHE A 87 0.11 -5.39 -5.03
CA PHE A 87 -0.67 -6.22 -4.10
C PHE A 87 0.21 -7.17 -3.29
N LEU A 88 1.12 -7.89 -3.95
CA LEU A 88 2.01 -8.85 -3.29
C LEU A 88 2.97 -8.18 -2.30
N LEU A 89 3.48 -6.99 -2.60
CA LEU A 89 4.35 -6.21 -1.70
C LEU A 89 3.56 -5.57 -0.54
N MET A 90 2.27 -5.33 -0.72
CA MET A 90 1.41 -4.83 0.34
C MET A 90 1.17 -5.88 1.45
N ILE A 91 1.23 -7.17 1.13
CA ILE A 91 1.12 -8.27 2.10
C ILE A 91 2.24 -8.21 3.17
N PRO A 92 3.55 -8.26 2.82
CA PRO A 92 4.61 -8.18 3.80
C PRO A 92 4.61 -6.85 4.55
N TYR A 93 4.27 -5.74 3.89
CA TYR A 93 4.08 -4.44 4.57
C TYR A 93 3.03 -4.55 5.69
N SER A 94 1.87 -5.08 5.38
CA SER A 94 0.76 -5.22 6.33
C SER A 94 1.11 -6.18 7.48
N LEU A 95 1.81 -7.28 7.18
CA LEU A 95 2.30 -8.23 8.18
C LEU A 95 3.32 -7.58 9.13
N PHE A 96 4.32 -6.86 8.62
CA PHE A 96 5.29 -6.17 9.46
C PHE A 96 4.65 -5.08 10.31
N LEU A 97 3.64 -4.39 9.78
CA LEU A 97 2.88 -3.38 10.50
C LEU A 97 2.02 -4.00 11.63
N LEU A 98 1.46 -5.20 11.42
CA LEU A 98 0.78 -5.96 12.47
C LEU A 98 1.75 -6.42 13.57
N LEU A 99 2.93 -6.91 13.21
CA LEU A 99 3.93 -7.42 14.14
C LEU A 99 4.63 -6.31 14.94
N ASP A 100 4.79 -5.12 14.36
CA ASP A 100 5.41 -3.99 15.05
C ASP A 100 4.46 -3.34 16.07
N ARG A 101 4.63 -3.68 17.35
CA ARG A 101 3.87 -3.10 18.48
C ARG A 101 4.22 -1.64 18.77
N ASN A 102 5.30 -1.12 18.17
CA ASN A 102 5.78 0.25 18.34
C ASN A 102 5.58 1.09 17.06
N ALA A 103 4.68 0.67 16.16
CA ALA A 103 4.32 1.45 14.98
C ALA A 103 3.63 2.77 15.35
N GLY A 104 3.83 3.81 14.54
CA GLY A 104 3.13 5.08 14.69
C GLY A 104 3.51 5.89 15.93
N ILE A 105 2.59 6.77 16.37
CA ILE A 105 2.78 7.63 17.55
C ILE A 105 2.99 6.80 18.83
N ASP A 106 2.34 5.64 18.95
CA ASP A 106 2.38 4.79 20.14
C ASP A 106 3.82 4.34 20.49
N GLY A 107 4.66 4.09 19.48
CA GLY A 107 6.08 3.80 19.68
C GLY A 107 6.92 5.02 20.04
N LYS A 108 6.57 6.19 19.49
CA LYS A 108 7.24 7.47 19.80
C LYS A 108 7.03 7.85 21.28
N GLU A 109 5.81 7.70 21.78
CA GLU A 109 5.49 7.97 23.20
C GLU A 109 6.16 6.97 24.15
N LYS A 110 6.19 5.68 23.80
CA LYS A 110 6.88 4.66 24.61
C LYS A 110 8.38 4.89 24.67
N ALA A 111 9.02 5.17 23.54
CA ALA A 111 10.45 5.48 23.50
C ALA A 111 10.80 6.73 24.33
N ALA A 112 9.96 7.77 24.29
CA ALA A 112 10.15 8.98 25.11
C ALA A 112 10.03 8.69 26.61
N LYS A 113 9.09 7.82 27.03
CA LYS A 113 8.92 7.42 28.43
C LYS A 113 10.07 6.54 28.93
N GLU A 114 10.53 5.59 28.11
CA GLU A 114 11.67 4.72 28.44
C GLU A 114 12.97 5.52 28.56
N GLN A 115 13.18 6.52 27.70
CA GLN A 115 14.31 7.45 27.81
C GLN A 115 14.23 8.34 29.07
N ALA A 116 13.04 8.81 29.44
CA ALA A 116 12.84 9.58 30.67
C ALA A 116 13.07 8.76 31.95
N MET A 117 12.90 7.44 31.90
CA MET A 117 13.14 6.51 33.02
C MET A 117 14.59 6.00 33.10
N GLY A 118 15.49 6.44 32.22
CA GLY A 118 16.90 6.04 32.24
C GLY A 118 17.17 4.59 31.81
N GLU A 119 16.13 3.84 31.42
CA GLU A 119 16.29 2.51 30.82
C GLU A 119 16.78 2.68 29.37
N THR A 120 18.10 2.67 29.20
CA THR A 120 18.74 2.60 27.89
C THR A 120 18.60 1.19 27.31
N LYS A 121 17.36 0.80 26.96
CA LYS A 121 17.16 -0.24 25.94
C LYS A 121 17.54 0.38 24.60
N GLY A 122 18.85 0.37 24.34
CA GLY A 122 19.48 1.03 23.22
C GLY A 122 18.76 0.78 21.90
N THR A 123 18.54 1.86 21.16
CA THR A 123 18.84 2.05 19.72
C THR A 123 18.64 0.88 18.75
N ARG A 124 17.80 -0.10 19.06
CA ARG A 124 17.20 -0.95 18.05
C ARG A 124 16.15 -0.10 17.37
N LEU A 125 16.57 0.67 16.36
CA LEU A 125 15.76 0.84 15.17
C LEU A 125 15.25 -0.56 14.85
N SER A 126 14.01 -0.83 15.25
CA SER A 126 13.43 -2.17 15.21
C SER A 126 13.62 -2.67 13.79
N VAL A 127 14.29 -3.81 13.61
CA VAL A 127 14.51 -4.40 12.28
C VAL A 127 13.18 -4.49 11.52
N LEU A 128 12.08 -4.71 12.26
CA LEU A 128 10.70 -4.67 11.75
C LEU A 128 10.31 -3.32 11.16
N ARG A 129 10.72 -2.19 11.76
CA ARG A 129 10.45 -0.86 11.22
C ARG A 129 11.19 -0.62 9.90
N VAL A 130 12.45 -1.05 9.81
CA VAL A 130 13.22 -0.93 8.56
C VAL A 130 12.61 -1.81 7.48
N LEU A 131 12.31 -3.07 7.79
CA LEU A 131 11.64 -4.00 6.86
C LEU A 131 10.27 -3.47 6.42
N ARG A 132 9.47 -2.91 7.35
CA ARG A 132 8.18 -2.29 7.06
C ARG A 132 8.33 -1.11 6.11
N LEU A 133 9.22 -0.15 6.41
CA LEU A 133 9.40 1.01 5.56
C LEU A 133 10.01 0.66 4.19
N ALA A 134 10.93 -0.31 4.14
CA ALA A 134 11.48 -0.82 2.89
C ALA A 134 10.38 -1.49 2.05
N SER A 135 9.54 -2.33 2.65
CA SER A 135 8.40 -2.95 1.96
C SER A 135 7.37 -1.92 1.51
N GLY A 136 7.01 -0.95 2.34
CA GLY A 136 6.08 0.12 1.99
C GLY A 136 6.61 0.99 0.85
N GLY A 137 7.89 1.38 0.91
CA GLY A 137 8.56 2.10 -0.17
C GLY A 137 8.58 1.31 -1.48
N ALA A 138 8.90 0.00 -1.42
CA ALA A 138 8.84 -0.87 -2.59
C ALA A 138 7.42 -0.96 -3.16
N THR A 139 6.38 -1.04 -2.31
CA THR A 139 4.98 -1.02 -2.74
C THR A 139 4.66 0.28 -3.47
N VAL A 140 5.05 1.44 -2.94
CA VAL A 140 4.81 2.73 -3.62
C VAL A 140 5.51 2.79 -4.97
N VAL A 141 6.77 2.35 -5.05
CA VAL A 141 7.50 2.30 -6.32
C VAL A 141 6.81 1.38 -7.32
N ALA A 142 6.35 0.20 -6.89
CA ALA A 142 5.63 -0.73 -7.75
C ALA A 142 4.30 -0.16 -8.29
N GLY A 143 3.66 0.77 -7.57
CA GLY A 143 2.45 1.45 -8.03
C GLY A 143 2.72 2.63 -8.98
N LEU A 144 3.97 3.07 -9.11
CA LEU A 144 4.36 4.19 -9.99
C LEU A 144 4.99 3.73 -11.31
N VAL A 145 5.25 2.43 -11.46
CA VAL A 145 5.82 1.78 -12.65
C VAL A 145 4.68 1.26 -13.53
#